data_AF-A0A7I5EBA3-F1
#
_entry.id   AF-A0A7I5EBA3-F1
#
_cell.length_a   1.000
_cell.length_b   1.000
_cell.length_c   1.000
_cell.angle_alpha   90.00
_cell.angle_beta   90.00
_cell.angle_gamma   90.00
#
_symmetry.space_group_name_H-M   'P 1'
#
loop_
_entity.id
_entity.type
_entity.pdbx_description
1 polymer ?
#
loop_
_entity_poly.entity_id
_entity_poly.type
_entity_poly.pdbx_seq_one_letter_code
_entity_poly.pdbx_strand_id
1 'polypeptide(L)'
;VHHLTLSFLFTAPCQIFLTKYLYMAMNIATSFIWMTSQFILVSIVTERWFAVVYLRSYELGYKKLGPGLIALTILLSTSMLILLYYGENFDEPQINGVFLPSTRYFYGNLVISLMLVVYFIGCAFTIALRFYKPRRRIRMPLSLKFQSKENAITSNLLFWIATLQFMAVFLGAIGALYIRIYHSFNKLAMAFEENMDLFNYYTLALPVLSTVYLMKVKRRRIKDIKDKVNIKTIGKDGWVNYSSVIQEKWK
;
A
#
# COMPACT_ATOMS: atom_id res chain seq x y z
N VAL A 1 13.84 18.92 10.28
CA VAL A 1 13.77 20.17 11.06
C VAL A 1 14.84 20.20 12.15
N HIS A 2 14.89 19.21 13.05
CA HIS A 2 15.90 19.12 14.13
C HIS A 2 17.36 19.30 13.65
N HIS A 3 17.82 18.53 12.65
CA HIS A 3 19.17 18.70 12.10
C HIS A 3 19.36 20.04 11.37
N LEU A 4 18.35 20.51 10.63
CA LEU A 4 18.40 21.79 9.92
C LEU A 4 18.53 22.97 10.89
N THR A 5 17.87 22.93 12.05
CA THR A 5 18.01 23.96 13.10
C THR A 5 19.32 23.82 13.88
N LEU A 6 19.75 22.58 14.14
CA LEU A 6 21.01 22.34 14.86
C LEU A 6 22.25 22.70 14.05
N SER A 7 22.24 22.50 12.73
CA SER A 7 23.35 22.88 11.83
C SER A 7 23.78 24.33 11.96
N PHE A 8 22.92 25.24 12.43
CA PHE A 8 23.23 26.67 12.64
C PHE A 8 23.65 27.01 14.09
N LEU A 9 23.61 26.06 15.02
CA LEU A 9 23.79 26.29 16.47
C LEU A 9 24.95 25.48 17.09
N PHE A 10 25.73 24.74 16.29
CA PHE A 10 26.82 23.90 16.78
C PHE A 10 28.05 24.68 17.25
N THR A 11 28.51 24.37 18.46
CA THR A 11 29.82 24.82 18.98
C THR A 11 30.76 23.66 19.34
N ALA A 12 30.26 22.41 19.43
CA ALA A 12 31.05 21.23 19.75
C ALA A 12 30.62 19.97 18.95
N PRO A 13 31.55 19.03 18.64
CA PRO A 13 31.28 17.89 17.74
C PRO A 13 30.29 16.85 18.27
N CYS A 14 30.10 16.73 19.59
CA CYS A 14 29.25 15.71 20.21
C CYS A 14 27.75 16.07 20.25
N GLN A 15 27.36 17.29 19.87
CA GLN A 15 25.95 17.72 19.89
C GLN A 15 25.13 17.14 18.71
N ILE A 16 25.77 16.41 17.78
CA ILE A 16 25.16 15.96 16.52
C ILE A 16 24.27 14.74 16.69
N PHE A 17 24.45 14.03 17.80
CA PHE A 17 23.65 12.89 18.19
C PHE A 17 22.32 13.33 18.79
N LEU A 18 21.27 12.58 18.49
CA LEU A 18 19.95 12.82 19.07
C LEU A 18 20.00 12.56 20.58
N THR A 19 19.23 13.34 21.33
CA THR A 19 18.97 13.00 22.74
C THR A 19 18.18 11.70 22.82
N LYS A 20 18.47 10.88 23.83
CA LYS A 20 17.87 9.55 24.04
C LYS A 20 16.35 9.52 23.87
N TYR A 21 15.64 10.45 24.53
CA TYR A 21 14.18 10.52 24.47
C TYR A 21 13.65 10.89 23.09
N LEU A 22 14.33 11.80 22.39
CA LEU A 22 13.93 12.23 21.05
C LEU A 22 14.17 11.11 20.03
N TYR A 23 15.30 10.41 20.13
CA TYR A 23 15.59 9.20 19.35
C TYR A 23 14.53 8.12 19.59
N MET A 24 14.24 7.78 20.85
CA MET A 24 13.26 6.75 21.21
C MET A 24 11.87 7.07 20.64
N ALA A 25 11.39 8.30 20.83
CA ALA A 25 10.09 8.72 20.34
C ALA A 25 9.99 8.68 18.80
N MET A 26 11.00 9.22 18.10
CA MET A 26 11.01 9.22 16.64
C MET A 26 11.13 7.81 16.07
N ASN A 27 11.97 6.97 16.67
CA ASN A 27 12.23 5.62 16.17
C ASN A 27 11.02 4.70 16.33
N ILE A 28 10.45 4.66 17.53
CA ILE A 28 9.26 3.83 17.79
C ILE A 28 8.10 4.29 16.88
N ALA A 29 7.87 5.60 16.76
CA ALA A 29 6.80 6.12 15.93
C ALA A 29 7.02 5.80 14.43
N THR A 30 8.24 6.02 13.92
CA THR A 30 8.55 5.78 12.50
C THR A 30 8.47 4.29 12.18
N SER A 31 9.02 3.43 13.04
CA SER A 31 8.94 1.98 12.92
C SER A 31 7.50 1.48 12.97
N PHE A 32 6.65 2.03 13.85
CA PHE A 32 5.23 1.68 13.90
C PHE A 32 4.50 2.03 12.60
N ILE A 33 4.69 3.25 12.11
CA ILE A 33 4.05 3.74 10.87
C ILE A 33 4.50 2.87 9.70
N TRP A 34 5.79 2.58 9.61
CA TRP A 34 6.33 1.74 8.56
C TRP A 34 5.70 0.34 8.59
N MET A 35 5.71 -0.37 9.73
CA MET A 35 5.10 -1.70 9.86
C MET A 35 3.59 -1.68 9.56
N THR A 36 2.87 -0.71 10.12
CA THR A 36 1.42 -0.58 9.92
C THR A 36 1.07 -0.34 8.46
N SER A 37 1.87 0.49 7.76
CA SER A 37 1.69 0.75 6.33
C SER A 37 1.86 -0.50 5.46
N GLN A 38 2.63 -1.50 5.91
CA GLN A 38 2.79 -2.75 5.16
C GLN A 38 1.62 -3.69 5.39
N PHE A 39 1.22 -3.88 6.65
CA PHE A 39 0.10 -4.75 6.97
C PHE A 39 -1.24 -4.22 6.44
N ILE A 40 -1.42 -2.89 6.36
CA ILE A 40 -2.67 -2.33 5.85
C ILE A 40 -2.86 -2.64 4.36
N LEU A 41 -1.79 -2.69 3.56
CA LEU A 41 -1.89 -3.10 2.16
C LEU A 41 -2.42 -4.54 2.05
N VAL A 42 -1.85 -5.46 2.83
CA VAL A 42 -2.28 -6.87 2.82
C VAL A 42 -3.72 -7.02 3.31
N SER A 43 -4.13 -6.25 4.32
CA SER A 43 -5.52 -6.18 4.76
C SER A 43 -6.45 -5.70 3.63
N ILE A 44 -6.07 -4.65 2.90
CA ILE A 44 -6.86 -4.15 1.75
C ILE A 44 -6.95 -5.22 0.64
N VAL A 45 -5.85 -5.88 0.31
CA VAL A 45 -5.84 -6.96 -0.71
C VAL A 45 -6.74 -8.12 -0.27
N THR A 46 -6.70 -8.49 1.00
CA THR A 46 -7.52 -9.56 1.57
C THR A 46 -9.00 -9.19 1.53
N GLU A 47 -9.36 -7.98 1.96
CA GLU A 47 -10.73 -7.47 1.87
C GLU A 47 -11.25 -7.53 0.42
N ARG A 48 -10.42 -7.10 -0.55
CA ARG A 48 -10.76 -7.11 -1.97
C ARG A 48 -10.88 -8.50 -2.53
N TRP A 49 -10.08 -9.45 -2.04
CA TRP A 49 -10.25 -10.86 -2.36
C TRP A 49 -11.64 -11.36 -1.99
N PHE A 50 -12.06 -11.12 -0.75
CA PHE A 50 -13.41 -11.48 -0.31
C PHE A 50 -14.50 -10.77 -1.11
N ALA A 51 -14.33 -9.49 -1.42
CA ALA A 51 -15.31 -8.74 -2.21
C ALA A 51 -15.44 -9.24 -3.67
N VAL A 52 -14.35 -9.71 -4.28
CA VAL A 52 -14.35 -10.24 -5.66
C VAL A 52 -14.89 -11.66 -5.72
N VAL A 53 -14.45 -12.54 -4.81
CA VAL A 53 -14.83 -13.96 -4.80
C VAL A 53 -16.25 -14.16 -4.25
N TYR A 54 -16.61 -13.45 -3.18
CA TYR A 54 -17.89 -13.60 -2.47
C TYR A 54 -18.83 -12.40 -2.69
N LEU A 55 -18.88 -11.86 -3.92
CA LEU A 55 -19.60 -10.63 -4.26
C LEU A 55 -21.02 -10.51 -3.66
N ARG A 56 -21.83 -11.58 -3.68
CA ARG A 56 -23.21 -11.56 -3.15
C ARG A 56 -23.27 -11.61 -1.62
N SER A 57 -22.41 -12.40 -0.99
CA SER A 57 -22.39 -12.57 0.46
C SER A 57 -21.69 -11.39 1.14
N TYR A 58 -20.74 -10.76 0.45
CA TYR A 58 -19.98 -9.63 0.95
C TYR A 58 -20.88 -8.46 1.36
N GLU A 59 -21.88 -8.10 0.54
CA GLU A 59 -22.82 -7.00 0.85
C GLU A 59 -23.73 -7.29 2.07
N LEU A 60 -24.08 -8.56 2.26
CA LEU A 60 -25.04 -8.97 3.30
C LEU A 60 -24.35 -9.28 4.64
N GLY A 61 -23.13 -9.82 4.64
CA GLY A 61 -22.51 -10.39 5.84
C GLY A 61 -21.13 -9.85 6.22
N TYR A 62 -20.38 -9.21 5.31
CA TYR A 62 -18.95 -8.90 5.55
C TYR A 62 -18.68 -7.43 5.88
N LYS A 63 -19.69 -6.65 6.26
CA LYS A 63 -19.51 -5.23 6.65
C LYS A 63 -18.50 -5.03 7.80
N LYS A 64 -18.36 -6.02 8.70
CA LYS A 64 -17.42 -5.98 9.83
C LYS A 64 -16.01 -6.48 9.50
N LEU A 65 -15.79 -7.03 8.29
CA LEU A 65 -14.49 -7.57 7.88
C LEU A 65 -13.41 -6.47 7.87
N GLY A 66 -13.72 -5.30 7.31
CA GLY A 66 -12.78 -4.17 7.22
C GLY A 66 -12.26 -3.72 8.60
N PRO A 67 -13.14 -3.33 9.55
CA PRO A 67 -12.71 -2.98 10.90
C PRO A 67 -11.92 -4.10 11.62
N GLY A 68 -12.31 -5.37 11.42
CA GLY A 68 -11.58 -6.52 11.97
C GLY A 68 -10.16 -6.64 11.44
N LEU A 69 -9.98 -6.44 10.13
CA LEU A 69 -8.66 -6.45 9.49
C LEU A 69 -7.78 -5.28 9.96
N ILE A 70 -8.37 -4.10 10.17
CA ILE A 70 -7.63 -2.94 10.72
C ILE A 70 -7.17 -3.23 12.16
N ALA A 71 -8.04 -3.76 13.00
CA ALA A 71 -7.68 -4.14 14.36
C ALA A 71 -6.55 -5.17 14.38
N LEU A 72 -6.62 -6.17 13.49
CA LEU A 72 -5.57 -7.18 13.31
C LEU A 72 -4.24 -6.54 12.86
N THR A 73 -4.28 -5.62 11.90
CA THR A 73 -3.09 -4.87 11.44
C THR A 73 -2.41 -4.12 12.59
N ILE A 74 -3.19 -3.43 13.44
CA ILE A 74 -2.65 -2.71 14.59
C ILE A 74 -2.00 -3.70 15.56
N LEU A 75 -2.70 -4.79 15.90
CA LEU A 75 -2.19 -5.81 16.83
C LEU A 75 -0.89 -6.46 16.34
N LEU A 76 -0.80 -6.82 15.06
CA LEU A 76 0.41 -7.40 14.48
C LEU A 76 1.56 -6.40 14.48
N SER A 77 1.30 -5.13 14.15
CA SER A 77 2.31 -4.06 14.16
C SER A 77 2.84 -3.80 15.57
N THR A 78 1.96 -3.75 16.57
CA THR A 78 2.37 -3.60 17.98
C THR A 78 3.16 -4.81 18.48
N SER A 79 2.78 -6.03 18.06
CA SER A 79 3.48 -7.26 18.46
C SER A 79 4.90 -7.31 17.91
N MET A 80 5.09 -6.90 16.65
CA MET A 80 6.41 -6.83 16.02
C MET A 80 7.30 -5.76 16.66
N LEU A 81 6.73 -4.60 17.04
CA LEU A 81 7.47 -3.58 17.77
C LEU A 81 7.92 -4.04 19.15
N ILE A 82 7.04 -4.72 19.89
CA ILE A 82 7.40 -5.29 21.19
C ILE A 82 8.55 -6.27 20.99
N LEU A 83 8.47 -7.17 20.01
CA LEU A 83 9.55 -8.12 19.70
C LEU A 83 10.87 -7.41 19.35
N LEU A 84 10.81 -6.29 18.62
CA LEU A 84 11.98 -5.53 18.19
C LEU A 84 12.69 -4.81 19.34
N TYR A 85 11.94 -4.24 20.28
CA TYR A 85 12.47 -3.38 21.35
C TYR A 85 12.37 -3.96 22.76
N TYR A 86 11.92 -5.20 22.93
CA TYR A 86 11.79 -5.82 24.25
C TYR A 86 13.15 -5.89 24.97
N GLY A 87 13.29 -5.11 26.04
CA GLY A 87 14.53 -5.03 26.83
C GLY A 87 15.62 -4.14 26.21
N GLU A 88 15.26 -3.21 25.32
CA GLU A 88 16.20 -2.19 24.82
C GLU A 88 16.22 -0.93 25.67
N ASN A 89 17.44 -0.44 25.93
CA ASN A 89 17.66 0.77 26.74
C ASN A 89 17.98 2.02 25.90
N PHE A 90 18.19 1.89 24.58
CA PHE A 90 18.44 3.01 23.65
C PHE A 90 19.62 3.92 24.06
N ASP A 91 20.69 3.34 24.61
CA ASP A 91 21.85 4.10 25.11
C ASP A 91 22.90 4.42 24.03
N GLU A 92 22.74 3.88 22.82
CA GLU A 92 23.66 4.11 21.71
C GLU A 92 23.50 5.53 21.12
N PRO A 93 24.61 6.24 20.84
CA PRO A 93 24.57 7.54 20.18
C PRO A 93 24.16 7.37 18.72
N GLN A 94 22.99 7.87 18.35
CA GLN A 94 22.42 7.73 17.02
C GLN A 94 22.24 9.10 16.36
N ILE A 95 22.61 9.17 15.08
CA ILE A 95 22.53 10.40 14.27
C ILE A 95 21.11 10.60 13.73
N ASN A 96 20.32 9.52 13.61
CA ASN A 96 18.96 9.59 13.06
C ASN A 96 17.98 8.73 13.86
N GLY A 97 16.73 9.18 13.94
CA GLY A 97 15.61 8.47 14.55
C GLY A 97 15.18 7.20 13.82
N VAL A 98 15.68 6.91 12.63
CA VAL A 98 15.25 5.75 11.82
C VAL A 98 16.12 4.52 12.09
N PHE A 99 17.33 4.70 12.63
CA PHE A 99 18.28 3.60 12.78
C PHE A 99 17.84 2.59 13.83
N LEU A 100 18.09 1.31 13.58
CA LEU A 100 17.86 0.29 14.59
C LEU A 100 19.05 0.22 15.57
N PRO A 101 18.82 0.05 16.88
CA PRO A 101 19.90 -0.23 17.83
C PRO A 101 20.75 -1.42 17.38
N SER A 102 22.07 -1.29 17.48
CA SER A 102 23.00 -2.27 16.91
C SER A 102 22.91 -3.65 17.59
N THR A 103 22.55 -3.65 18.88
CA THR A 103 22.23 -4.83 19.69
C THR A 103 21.06 -5.66 19.16
N ARG A 104 20.20 -5.09 18.29
CA ARG A 104 18.97 -5.72 17.80
C ARG A 104 18.97 -6.05 16.32
N TYR A 105 20.12 -6.03 15.63
CA TYR A 105 20.17 -6.38 14.22
C TYR A 105 19.61 -7.78 13.90
N PHE A 106 19.78 -8.76 14.79
CA PHE A 106 19.17 -10.09 14.60
C PHE A 106 17.64 -10.01 14.51
N TYR A 107 17.00 -9.34 15.48
CA TYR A 107 15.55 -9.16 15.51
C TYR A 107 15.06 -8.27 14.36
N GLY A 108 15.82 -7.24 14.00
CA GLY A 108 15.56 -6.41 12.83
C GLY A 108 15.52 -7.23 11.53
N ASN A 109 16.53 -8.09 11.31
CA ASN A 109 16.58 -8.97 10.15
C ASN A 109 15.42 -9.98 10.14
N LEU A 110 15.03 -10.49 11.30
CA LEU A 110 13.88 -11.37 11.44
C LEU A 110 12.58 -10.65 11.06
N VAL A 111 12.37 -9.42 11.55
CA VAL A 111 11.20 -8.60 11.19
C VAL A 111 11.18 -8.28 9.69
N ILE A 112 12.31 -7.88 9.09
CA ILE A 112 12.42 -7.64 7.64
C ILE A 112 12.07 -8.90 6.84
N SER A 113 12.58 -10.06 7.27
CA SER A 113 12.31 -11.34 6.61
C SER A 113 10.82 -11.71 6.67
N LEU A 114 10.17 -11.54 7.82
CA LEU A 114 8.73 -11.77 7.98
C LEU A 114 7.91 -10.82 7.09
N MET A 115 8.31 -9.55 7.00
CA MET A 115 7.66 -8.58 6.13
C MET A 115 7.77 -8.98 4.66
N LEU A 116 8.93 -9.43 4.19
CA LEU A 116 9.13 -9.91 2.82
C LEU A 116 8.20 -11.10 2.50
N VAL A 117 8.03 -12.04 3.43
CA VAL A 117 7.10 -13.17 3.26
C VAL A 117 5.66 -12.67 3.13
N VAL A 118 5.24 -11.75 4.01
CA VAL A 118 3.90 -11.14 3.98
C VAL A 118 3.64 -10.43 2.65
N TYR A 119 4.63 -9.72 2.12
CA TYR A 119 4.54 -9.07 0.81
C TYR A 119 4.45 -10.05 -0.35
N PHE A 120 5.25 -11.11 -0.32
CA PHE A 120 5.19 -12.15 -1.34
C PHE A 120 3.79 -12.76 -1.41
N ILE A 121 3.20 -13.05 -0.25
CA ILE A 121 1.81 -13.53 -0.13
C ILE A 121 0.82 -12.49 -0.68
N GLY A 122 0.96 -11.21 -0.30
CA GLY A 122 0.12 -10.13 -0.81
C GLY A 122 0.17 -9.99 -2.34
N CYS A 123 1.38 -10.02 -2.92
CA CYS A 123 1.59 -10.03 -4.36
C CYS A 123 0.93 -11.25 -5.01
N ALA A 124 1.12 -12.45 -4.47
CA ALA A 124 0.49 -13.67 -4.97
C ALA A 124 -1.06 -13.56 -4.99
N PHE A 125 -1.67 -13.01 -3.93
CA PHE A 125 -3.11 -12.75 -3.91
C PHE A 125 -3.55 -11.75 -4.98
N THR A 126 -2.82 -10.64 -5.18
CA THR A 126 -3.17 -9.67 -6.23
C THR A 126 -3.03 -10.24 -7.64
N ILE A 127 -2.02 -11.08 -7.89
CA ILE A 127 -1.84 -11.80 -9.15
C ILE A 127 -3.03 -12.74 -9.38
N ALA A 128 -3.37 -13.55 -8.38
CA ALA A 128 -4.50 -14.46 -8.46
C ALA A 128 -5.83 -13.71 -8.70
N LEU A 129 -6.04 -12.54 -8.09
CA LEU A 129 -7.21 -11.68 -8.38
C LEU A 129 -7.24 -11.16 -9.82
N ARG A 130 -6.06 -10.82 -10.37
CA ARG A 130 -5.96 -10.33 -11.75
C ARG A 130 -6.36 -11.40 -12.77
N PHE A 131 -6.01 -12.66 -12.51
CA PHE A 131 -6.40 -13.79 -13.37
C PHE A 131 -7.79 -14.33 -13.06
N TYR A 132 -8.34 -14.04 -11.88
CA TYR A 132 -9.67 -14.45 -11.51
C TYR A 132 -10.72 -13.76 -12.39
N LYS A 133 -11.32 -14.53 -13.29
CA LYS A 133 -12.48 -14.10 -14.08
C LYS A 133 -13.75 -14.55 -13.35
N PRO A 134 -14.48 -13.67 -12.64
CA PRO A 134 -15.73 -14.07 -12.03
C PRO A 134 -16.68 -14.57 -13.13
N ARG A 135 -17.22 -15.79 -12.96
CA ARG A 135 -18.24 -16.34 -13.86
C ARG A 135 -19.41 -15.37 -13.92
N ARG A 136 -19.54 -14.62 -15.03
CA ARG A 136 -20.63 -13.67 -15.24
C ARG A 136 -21.93 -14.45 -15.34
N ARG A 137 -22.71 -14.48 -14.26
CA ARG A 137 -24.08 -15.01 -14.31
C ARG A 137 -24.96 -13.99 -15.03
N ILE A 138 -25.71 -14.47 -16.02
CA ILE A 138 -26.57 -13.66 -16.90
C ILE A 138 -27.63 -12.86 -16.10
N ARG A 139 -28.06 -13.38 -14.93
CA ARG A 139 -29.06 -12.79 -14.04
C ARG A 139 -28.48 -12.05 -12.82
N MET A 140 -27.50 -11.18 -13.00
CA MET A 140 -27.02 -10.30 -11.92
C MET A 140 -27.79 -8.96 -11.89
N PRO A 141 -28.21 -8.47 -10.71
CA PRO A 141 -28.81 -7.15 -10.58
C PRO A 141 -27.82 -6.05 -10.97
N LEU A 142 -28.34 -4.88 -11.33
CA LEU A 142 -27.54 -3.79 -11.88
C LEU A 142 -26.47 -3.29 -10.89
N SER A 143 -26.80 -3.22 -9.59
CA SER A 143 -25.87 -2.87 -8.51
C SER A 143 -24.64 -3.78 -8.50
N LEU A 144 -24.86 -5.10 -8.51
CA LEU A 144 -23.80 -6.12 -8.51
C LEU A 144 -22.91 -6.01 -9.76
N LYS A 145 -23.49 -5.67 -10.92
CA LYS A 145 -22.72 -5.46 -12.16
C LYS A 145 -21.82 -4.24 -12.08
N PHE A 146 -22.28 -3.15 -11.47
CA PHE A 146 -21.46 -1.97 -11.24
C PHE A 146 -20.35 -2.25 -10.23
N GLN A 147 -20.67 -2.89 -9.11
CA GLN A 147 -19.71 -3.25 -8.08
C GLN A 147 -18.64 -4.21 -8.59
N SER A 148 -19.00 -5.22 -9.40
CA SER A 148 -18.03 -6.12 -10.03
C SER A 148 -17.06 -5.38 -10.95
N LYS A 149 -17.56 -4.40 -11.73
CA LYS A 149 -16.70 -3.56 -12.58
C LYS A 149 -15.78 -2.66 -11.77
N GLU A 150 -16.29 -2.07 -10.71
CA GLU A 150 -15.52 -1.24 -9.79
C GLU A 150 -14.43 -2.06 -9.10
N ASN A 151 -14.79 -3.21 -8.54
CA ASN A 151 -13.87 -4.16 -7.91
C ASN A 151 -12.77 -4.63 -8.88
N ALA A 152 -13.08 -4.83 -10.17
CA ALA A 152 -12.07 -5.18 -11.17
C ALA A 152 -11.08 -4.03 -11.43
N ILE A 153 -11.57 -2.78 -11.51
CA ILE A 153 -10.72 -1.60 -11.71
C ILE A 153 -9.83 -1.35 -10.50
N THR A 154 -10.40 -1.44 -9.29
CA THR A 154 -9.67 -1.23 -8.03
C THR A 154 -8.67 -2.34 -7.76
N SER A 155 -9.01 -3.61 -8.03
CA SER A 155 -8.06 -4.72 -7.92
C SER A 155 -6.87 -4.57 -8.86
N ASN A 156 -7.09 -4.05 -10.07
CA ASN A 156 -5.99 -3.78 -11.02
C ASN A 156 -5.09 -2.62 -10.56
N LEU A 157 -5.64 -1.58 -9.92
CA LEU A 157 -4.83 -0.54 -9.29
C LEU A 157 -4.01 -1.11 -8.12
N LEU A 158 -4.64 -1.91 -7.26
CA LEU A 158 -3.99 -2.54 -6.12
C LEU A 158 -2.86 -3.47 -6.53
N PHE A 159 -3.01 -4.20 -7.65
CA PHE A 159 -1.93 -4.98 -8.22
C PHE A 159 -0.69 -4.13 -8.53
N TRP A 160 -0.86 -2.97 -9.18
CA TRP A 160 0.27 -2.06 -9.47
C TRP A 160 0.90 -1.50 -8.19
N ILE A 161 0.08 -1.11 -7.21
CA ILE A 161 0.55 -0.60 -5.92
C ILE A 161 1.35 -1.68 -5.18
N ALA A 162 0.81 -2.89 -5.06
CA ALA A 162 1.47 -4.01 -4.37
C ALA A 162 2.77 -4.42 -5.07
N THR A 163 2.78 -4.47 -6.39
CA THR A 163 4.00 -4.80 -7.17
C THR A 163 5.08 -3.74 -6.95
N LEU A 164 4.73 -2.45 -6.99
CA LEU A 164 5.68 -1.36 -6.77
C LEU A 164 6.27 -1.41 -5.36
N GLN A 165 5.43 -1.62 -4.34
CA GLN A 165 5.89 -1.73 -2.95
C GLN A 165 6.78 -2.96 -2.73
N PHE A 166 6.37 -4.12 -3.26
CA PHE A 166 7.19 -5.33 -3.18
C PHE A 166 8.57 -5.13 -3.83
N MET A 167 8.61 -4.57 -5.04
CA MET A 167 9.88 -4.29 -5.71
C MET A 167 10.76 -3.34 -4.91
N ALA A 168 10.19 -2.29 -4.33
CA ALA A 168 10.95 -1.33 -3.55
C ALA A 168 11.51 -1.94 -2.26
N VAL A 169 10.71 -2.70 -1.52
CA VAL A 169 11.16 -3.37 -0.28
C VAL A 169 12.15 -4.48 -0.58
N PHE A 170 11.95 -5.24 -1.66
CA PHE A 170 12.86 -6.29 -2.09
C PHE A 170 14.24 -5.72 -2.49
N LEU A 171 14.25 -4.67 -3.32
CA LEU A 171 15.49 -3.99 -3.71
C LEU A 171 16.18 -3.33 -2.51
N GLY A 172 15.41 -2.71 -1.60
CA GLY A 172 15.94 -2.15 -0.36
C GLY A 172 16.57 -3.21 0.55
N ALA A 173 15.91 -4.35 0.73
CA ALA A 173 16.42 -5.44 1.55
C ALA A 173 17.70 -6.06 0.96
N ILE A 174 17.75 -6.27 -0.36
CA ILE A 174 18.97 -6.74 -1.04
C ILE A 174 20.09 -5.71 -0.92
N GLY A 175 19.79 -4.43 -1.13
CA GLY A 175 20.75 -3.34 -0.98
C GLY A 175 21.34 -3.29 0.43
N ALA A 176 20.49 -3.35 1.46
CA ALA A 176 20.92 -3.37 2.86
C ALA A 176 21.80 -4.59 3.18
N LEU A 177 21.41 -5.79 2.72
CA LEU A 177 22.20 -7.00 2.92
C LEU A 177 23.55 -6.94 2.17
N TYR A 178 23.55 -6.43 0.94
CA TYR A 178 24.77 -6.27 0.14
C TYR A 178 25.76 -5.32 0.82
N ILE A 179 25.28 -4.17 1.29
CA ILE A 179 26.09 -3.19 2.01
C ILE A 179 26.67 -3.79 3.29
N ARG A 180 25.85 -4.53 4.06
CA ARG A 180 26.29 -5.16 5.33
C ARG A 180 27.35 -6.24 5.14
N ILE A 181 27.29 -7.02 4.05
CA ILE A 181 28.25 -8.11 3.80
C ILE A 181 29.56 -7.56 3.23
N TYR A 182 29.51 -6.65 2.26
CA TYR A 182 30.68 -6.24 1.49
C TYR A 182 31.33 -4.94 1.97
N HIS A 183 30.62 -4.10 2.72
CA HIS A 183 31.06 -2.75 3.07
C HIS A 183 30.92 -2.40 4.56
N SER A 184 30.83 -3.40 5.45
CA SER A 184 30.73 -3.21 6.90
C SER A 184 31.82 -2.31 7.51
N PHE A 185 33.01 -2.23 6.90
CA PHE A 185 34.12 -1.41 7.38
C PHE A 185 34.20 0.00 6.77
N ASN A 186 33.38 0.31 5.76
CA ASN A 186 33.51 1.56 5.01
C ASN A 186 32.54 2.61 5.56
N LYS A 187 33.03 3.77 6.04
CA LYS A 187 32.18 4.81 6.66
C LYS A 187 31.14 5.40 5.69
N LEU A 188 31.43 5.36 4.38
CA LEU A 188 30.48 5.74 3.32
C LEU A 188 29.29 4.76 3.21
N ALA A 189 29.48 3.50 3.60
CA ALA A 189 28.44 2.48 3.58
C ALA A 189 27.28 2.83 4.52
N MET A 190 27.62 3.35 5.71
CA MET A 190 26.64 3.83 6.70
C MET A 190 25.81 4.99 6.13
N ALA A 191 26.46 5.94 5.45
CA ALA A 191 25.76 7.06 4.79
C ALA A 191 24.87 6.60 3.61
N PHE A 192 25.25 5.53 2.90
CA PHE A 192 24.41 4.94 1.84
C PHE A 192 23.22 4.16 2.41
N GLU A 193 23.42 3.39 3.49
CA GLU A 193 22.33 2.72 4.23
C GLU A 193 21.34 3.77 4.78
N GLU A 194 21.86 4.87 5.33
CA GLU A 194 21.06 6.03 5.77
C GLU A 194 20.18 6.59 4.65
N ASN A 195 20.71 6.80 3.44
CA ASN A 195 19.96 7.39 2.33
C ASN A 195 18.99 6.41 1.65
N MET A 196 19.26 5.10 1.68
CA MET A 196 18.32 4.09 1.14
C MET A 196 17.06 3.95 2.00
N ASP A 197 17.19 4.00 3.33
CA ASP A 197 16.05 3.86 4.24
C ASP A 197 15.28 5.18 4.43
N LEU A 198 15.94 6.34 4.33
CA LEU A 198 15.30 7.66 4.55
C LEU A 198 14.26 8.00 3.46
N PHE A 199 14.49 7.55 2.24
CA PHE A 199 13.59 7.78 1.12
C PHE A 199 13.01 6.45 0.65
N ASN A 200 11.88 6.06 1.23
CA ASN A 200 10.98 5.12 0.57
C ASN A 200 10.46 5.80 -0.71
N TYR A 201 11.25 5.84 -1.79
CA TYR A 201 10.95 6.55 -3.05
C TYR A 201 9.60 6.14 -3.65
N TYR A 202 9.12 4.92 -3.33
CA TYR A 202 7.80 4.47 -3.73
C TYR A 202 6.66 5.31 -3.11
N THR A 203 6.83 5.91 -1.93
CA THR A 203 5.81 6.75 -1.28
C THR A 203 5.47 8.00 -2.09
N LEU A 204 6.43 8.55 -2.85
CA LEU A 204 6.19 9.63 -3.80
C LEU A 204 5.57 9.12 -5.11
N ALA A 205 5.97 7.92 -5.56
CA ALA A 205 5.45 7.32 -6.78
C ALA A 205 3.98 6.85 -6.64
N LEU A 206 3.55 6.40 -5.46
CA LEU A 206 2.20 5.91 -5.19
C LEU A 206 1.07 6.91 -5.50
N PRO A 207 1.08 8.16 -4.99
CA PRO A 207 0.04 9.14 -5.29
C PRO A 207 0.04 9.56 -6.75
N VAL A 208 1.22 9.63 -7.40
CA VAL A 208 1.33 9.95 -8.83
C VAL A 208 0.71 8.83 -9.66
N LEU A 209 1.12 7.58 -9.42
CA LEU A 209 0.58 6.40 -10.10
C LEU A 209 -0.95 6.30 -9.94
N SER A 210 -1.43 6.47 -8.71
CA SER A 210 -2.86 6.38 -8.38
C SER A 210 -3.65 7.46 -9.11
N THR A 211 -3.17 8.71 -9.07
CA THR A 211 -3.81 9.85 -9.74
C THR A 211 -3.87 9.64 -11.25
N VAL A 212 -2.75 9.28 -11.88
CA VAL A 212 -2.67 9.04 -13.33
C VAL A 212 -3.60 7.89 -13.74
N TYR A 213 -3.61 6.80 -12.98
CA TYR A 213 -4.49 5.66 -13.24
C TYR A 213 -5.97 6.04 -13.14
N LEU A 214 -6.37 6.72 -12.06
CA LEU A 214 -7.76 7.16 -11.86
C LEU A 214 -8.22 8.16 -12.93
N MET A 215 -7.34 9.09 -13.34
CA MET A 215 -7.63 9.99 -14.46
C MET A 215 -7.87 9.22 -15.76
N LYS A 216 -7.04 8.21 -16.07
CA LYS A 216 -7.19 7.37 -17.26
C LYS A 216 -8.48 6.57 -17.24
N VAL A 217 -8.84 6.00 -16.09
CA VAL A 217 -10.12 5.29 -15.90
C VAL A 217 -11.31 6.23 -16.07
N LYS A 218 -11.28 7.41 -15.45
CA LYS A 218 -12.35 8.42 -15.57
C LYS A 218 -12.57 8.81 -17.03
N ARG A 219 -11.49 9.11 -17.77
CA ARG A 219 -11.57 9.45 -19.20
C ARG A 219 -12.17 8.31 -20.03
N ARG A 220 -11.74 7.06 -19.80
CA ARG A 220 -12.33 5.88 -20.47
C ARG A 220 -13.81 5.72 -20.16
N ARG A 221 -14.22 5.89 -18.90
CA ARG A 221 -15.62 5.78 -18.49
C ARG A 221 -16.49 6.85 -19.15
N ILE A 222 -16.03 8.10 -19.21
CA ILE A 222 -16.75 9.18 -19.88
C ILE A 222 -16.90 8.88 -21.38
N LYS A 223 -15.83 8.42 -22.03
CA LYS A 223 -15.87 8.01 -23.44
C LYS A 223 -16.86 6.86 -23.68
N ASP A 224 -16.78 5.79 -22.89
CA ASP A 224 -17.69 4.65 -23.00
C ASP A 224 -19.16 5.03 -22.79
N ILE A 225 -19.45 5.95 -21.87
CA ILE A 225 -20.81 6.47 -21.65
C ILE A 225 -21.25 7.28 -22.88
N LYS A 226 -20.41 8.21 -23.35
CA LYS A 226 -20.72 9.04 -24.51
C LYS A 226 -20.99 8.18 -25.74
N ASP A 227 -20.13 7.20 -26.02
CA ASP A 227 -20.25 6.32 -27.18
C ASP A 227 -21.50 5.44 -27.09
N LYS A 228 -21.81 4.86 -25.92
CA LYS A 228 -23.02 4.03 -25.73
C LYS A 228 -24.31 4.83 -25.73
N VAL A 229 -24.31 6.05 -25.21
CA VAL A 229 -25.48 6.93 -25.26
C VAL A 229 -25.72 7.36 -26.70
N ASN A 230 -24.68 7.76 -27.45
CA ASN A 230 -24.79 8.11 -28.87
C ASN A 230 -25.35 6.96 -29.72
N ILE A 231 -24.89 5.72 -29.48
CA ILE A 231 -25.39 4.52 -30.18
C ILE A 231 -26.84 4.17 -29.78
N LYS A 232 -27.29 4.56 -28.58
CA LYS A 232 -28.68 4.37 -28.17
C LYS A 232 -29.62 5.47 -28.64
N THR A 233 -29.11 6.62 -29.05
CA THR A 233 -29.89 7.70 -29.66
C THR A 233 -29.90 7.64 -31.19
N ILE A 234 -28.97 6.89 -31.80
CA ILE A 234 -28.79 6.82 -33.27
C ILE A 234 -28.76 5.35 -33.70
N GLY A 235 -29.46 4.98 -34.78
CA GLY A 235 -29.50 3.61 -35.30
C GLY A 235 -30.77 2.84 -34.90
N LYS A 236 -30.78 1.52 -35.12
CA LYS A 236 -31.99 0.67 -34.97
C LYS A 236 -32.58 0.74 -33.55
N ASP A 237 -31.72 0.71 -32.53
CA ASP A 237 -32.14 0.81 -31.13
C ASP A 237 -32.66 2.21 -30.77
N GLY A 238 -32.08 3.26 -31.35
CA GLY A 238 -32.58 4.63 -31.19
C GLY A 238 -33.94 4.82 -31.83
N TRP A 239 -34.12 4.33 -33.06
CA TRP A 239 -35.42 4.36 -33.74
C TRP A 239 -36.50 3.62 -32.95
N VAL A 240 -36.19 2.44 -32.39
CA VAL A 240 -37.13 1.69 -31.54
C VAL A 240 -37.54 2.52 -30.32
N ASN A 241 -36.58 3.17 -29.66
CA ASN A 241 -36.84 3.97 -28.47
C ASN A 241 -37.62 5.28 -28.76
N TYR A 242 -37.40 5.90 -29.91
CA TYR A 242 -38.21 7.04 -30.36
C TYR A 242 -39.62 6.60 -30.78
N SER A 243 -39.74 5.47 -31.48
CA SER A 243 -41.03 4.96 -31.95
C SER A 243 -41.95 4.54 -30.81
N SER A 244 -41.42 3.96 -29.72
CA SER A 244 -42.20 3.60 -28.54
C SER A 244 -42.76 4.83 -27.82
N VAL A 245 -41.96 5.88 -27.65
CA VAL A 245 -42.41 7.15 -27.04
C VAL A 245 -43.46 7.85 -27.91
N ILE A 246 -43.32 7.79 -29.23
CA ILE A 246 -44.33 8.34 -30.15
C ILE A 246 -45.62 7.53 -30.03
N GLN A 247 -45.58 6.20 -30.09
CA GLN A 247 -46.77 5.36 -29.95
C GLN A 247 -47.49 5.54 -28.60
N GLU A 248 -46.76 5.80 -27.53
CA GLU A 248 -47.32 6.05 -26.20
C GLU A 248 -48.01 7.42 -26.09
N LYS A 249 -47.58 8.43 -26.86
CA LYS A 249 -48.24 9.75 -26.93
C LYS A 249 -49.47 9.80 -27.84
N TRP A 250 -49.58 8.86 -28.78
CA TRP A 250 -50.69 8.79 -29.73
C TRP A 250 -51.82 7.83 -29.27
N LYS A 251 -51.63 7.14 -28.15
CA LYS A 251 -52.71 6.49 -27.39
C LYS A 251 -53.27 7.46 -26.35
#